data_AF-A0A501WRH5-F1
#
_entry.id   AF-A0A501WRH5-F1
#
_cell.length_a   1.000
_cell.length_b   1.000
_cell.length_c   1.000
_cell.angle_alpha   90.00
_cell.angle_beta   90.00
_cell.angle_gamma   90.00
#
_symmetry.space_group_name_H-M   'P 1'
#
loop_
_entity.id
_entity.type
_entity.pdbx_description
1 polymer ?
#
loop_
_entity_poly.entity_id
_entity_poly.type
_entity_poly.pdbx_seq_one_letter_code
_entity_poly.pdbx_strand_id
1 'polypeptide(L)'
;MKHMDDDPPRHRGEGAEGRRGRRPFDYGALRGIVLGMIAEEPRHGYELMRAIEERMGGGYSPSPGVIYPTLSWLEDMGYAEPVREAGRKRYAITPEGTAFLAASKPVPPAFRDAAGGHGDRRPPAPEVREAMGDLKHALRRRFAAGVPDPETIETVAAAIRAAARNVENTMTDATTRTVPETAEPAGAAIRELAEVRTAHAARYLGQLCKHFAHKIPAVDYAETSGTIPFAAGTARLAAGPEALRIELEAAPAEMERLRDVVVRHLVRFAFREELAFDWRPA
;
A
#
# COMPACT_ATOMS: atom_id res chain seq x y z
N MET A 1 -61.32 -17.88 -0.77
CA MET A 1 -60.78 -19.23 -0.50
C MET A 1 -59.45 -19.36 -1.23
N LYS A 2 -58.33 -19.41 -0.47
CA LYS A 2 -56.92 -19.70 -0.85
C LYS A 2 -56.25 -18.78 -1.89
N HIS A 3 -55.34 -17.88 -1.49
CA HIS A 3 -53.94 -18.09 -1.08
C HIS A 3 -53.05 -18.59 -2.21
N MET A 4 -52.13 -17.74 -2.69
CA MET A 4 -50.69 -18.01 -2.64
C MET A 4 -49.94 -16.71 -3.00
N ASP A 5 -49.33 -16.10 -2.00
CA ASP A 5 -48.33 -15.04 -2.14
C ASP A 5 -47.03 -15.65 -2.68
N ASP A 6 -46.48 -15.10 -3.79
CA ASP A 6 -45.14 -15.43 -4.29
C ASP A 6 -44.17 -14.31 -3.85
N ASP A 7 -43.62 -14.48 -2.65
CA ASP A 7 -42.51 -13.70 -2.10
C ASP A 7 -41.18 -14.26 -2.66
N PRO A 8 -40.31 -13.48 -3.32
CA PRO A 8 -39.02 -13.96 -3.78
C PRO A 8 -38.09 -14.23 -2.57
N PRO A 9 -37.29 -15.32 -2.60
CA PRO A 9 -36.52 -15.74 -1.44
C PRO A 9 -35.42 -14.74 -1.10
N ARG A 10 -35.49 -14.21 0.14
CA ARG A 10 -34.41 -13.47 0.80
C ARG A 10 -33.28 -14.45 1.15
N HIS A 11 -32.22 -14.47 0.35
CA HIS A 11 -30.97 -15.11 0.75
C HIS A 11 -30.21 -14.21 1.73
N ARG A 12 -30.43 -14.51 3.02
CA ARG A 12 -29.52 -14.20 4.12
C ARG A 12 -28.40 -15.25 4.12
N GLY A 13 -27.16 -14.81 4.02
CA GLY A 13 -25.95 -15.54 4.41
C GLY A 13 -24.94 -14.47 4.78
N GLU A 14 -24.78 -14.08 6.05
CA GLU A 14 -24.07 -14.82 7.10
C GLU A 14 -22.73 -15.40 6.63
N GLY A 15 -21.68 -14.95 7.31
CA GLY A 15 -20.33 -14.85 6.80
C GLY A 15 -19.63 -16.19 6.60
N ALA A 16 -18.87 -16.27 5.52
CA ALA A 16 -17.76 -17.21 5.40
C ALA A 16 -16.47 -16.38 5.46
N GLU A 17 -15.95 -16.32 6.68
CA GLU A 17 -14.68 -15.73 7.05
C GLU A 17 -13.54 -16.28 6.19
N GLY A 18 -13.01 -15.40 5.35
CA GLY A 18 -11.61 -15.32 4.95
C GLY A 18 -10.82 -16.62 4.75
N ARG A 19 -10.94 -17.23 3.57
CA ARG A 19 -9.75 -17.73 2.86
C ARG A 19 -8.91 -16.52 2.45
N ARG A 20 -8.22 -15.88 3.42
CA ARG A 20 -7.17 -14.90 3.14
C ARG A 20 -5.99 -15.66 2.57
N GLY A 21 -6.06 -15.97 1.27
CA GLY A 21 -4.90 -16.32 0.48
C GLY A 21 -3.82 -15.28 0.76
N ARG A 22 -2.66 -15.75 1.21
CA ARG A 22 -1.50 -14.93 1.55
C ARG A 22 -1.18 -14.06 0.33
N ARG A 23 -1.47 -12.75 0.42
CA ARG A 23 -1.26 -11.82 -0.68
C ARG A 23 0.26 -11.78 -0.96
N PRO A 24 0.70 -11.96 -2.21
CA PRO A 24 2.12 -11.97 -2.54
C PRO A 24 2.78 -10.59 -2.37
N PHE A 25 1.99 -9.52 -2.23
CA PHE A 25 2.46 -8.16 -1.98
C PHE A 25 1.78 -7.56 -0.76
N ASP A 26 2.56 -6.83 0.05
CA ASP A 26 1.99 -5.81 0.91
C ASP A 26 1.50 -4.61 0.07
N TYR A 27 0.68 -3.76 0.68
CA TYR A 27 0.12 -2.59 -0.01
C TYR A 27 1.19 -1.61 -0.52
N GLY A 28 2.36 -1.55 0.12
CA GLY A 28 3.47 -0.68 -0.29
C GLY A 28 4.11 -1.16 -1.59
N ALA A 29 4.43 -2.46 -1.67
CA ALA A 29 4.98 -3.08 -2.87
C ALA A 29 4.01 -2.98 -4.05
N LEU A 30 2.72 -3.21 -3.83
CA LEU A 30 1.71 -3.07 -4.88
C LEU A 30 1.59 -1.63 -5.39
N ARG A 31 1.62 -0.62 -4.51
CA ARG A 31 1.60 0.80 -4.91
C ARG A 31 2.77 1.13 -5.82
N GLY A 32 3.97 0.64 -5.49
CA GLY A 32 5.16 0.82 -6.34
C GLY A 32 5.02 0.14 -7.71
N ILE A 33 4.47 -1.08 -7.76
CA ILE A 33 4.19 -1.80 -9.02
C ILE A 33 3.22 -1.00 -9.88
N VAL A 34 2.06 -0.63 -9.34
CA VAL A 34 1.02 0.12 -10.07
C VAL A 34 1.57 1.44 -10.57
N LEU A 35 2.30 2.18 -9.72
CA LEU A 35 2.89 3.46 -10.07
C LEU A 35 3.95 3.33 -11.16
N GLY A 36 4.80 2.30 -11.12
CA GLY A 36 5.77 2.01 -12.17
C GLY A 36 5.11 1.71 -13.51
N MET A 37 4.03 0.93 -13.52
CA MET A 37 3.33 0.58 -14.75
C MET A 37 2.63 1.78 -15.41
N ILE A 38 2.08 2.71 -14.62
CA ILE A 38 1.50 3.95 -15.16
C ILE A 38 2.55 5.01 -15.53
N ALA A 39 3.80 4.81 -15.10
CA ALA A 39 4.94 5.62 -15.53
C ALA A 39 5.40 5.28 -16.94
N GLU A 40 5.29 3.99 -17.32
CA GLU A 40 5.58 3.53 -18.68
C GLU A 40 4.56 4.05 -19.70
N GLU A 41 3.27 3.91 -19.38
CA GLU A 41 2.17 4.37 -20.22
C GLU A 41 0.92 4.60 -19.35
N PRO A 42 0.02 5.55 -19.69
CA PRO A 42 -1.24 5.70 -18.97
C PRO A 42 -2.11 4.44 -19.07
N ARG A 43 -2.54 3.89 -17.93
CA ARG A 43 -3.31 2.63 -17.88
C ARG A 43 -4.61 2.78 -17.11
N HIS A 44 -5.60 2.01 -17.52
CA HIS A 44 -6.84 1.77 -16.77
C HIS A 44 -6.63 0.65 -15.74
N GLY A 45 -7.44 0.62 -14.67
CA GLY A 45 -7.38 -0.40 -13.63
C GLY A 45 -7.37 -1.85 -14.15
N TYR A 46 -8.28 -2.20 -15.06
CA TYR A 46 -8.30 -3.52 -15.70
C TYR A 46 -7.04 -3.85 -16.52
N GLU A 47 -6.42 -2.85 -17.16
CA GLU A 47 -5.16 -3.05 -17.90
C GLU A 47 -4.01 -3.36 -16.94
N LEU A 48 -4.00 -2.73 -15.76
CA LEU A 48 -3.05 -3.03 -14.68
C LEU A 48 -3.23 -4.45 -14.12
N MET A 49 -4.48 -4.88 -13.88
CA MET A 49 -4.75 -6.26 -13.42
C MET A 49 -4.17 -7.29 -14.39
N ARG A 50 -4.47 -7.15 -15.68
CA ARG A 50 -4.00 -8.08 -16.72
C ARG A 50 -2.47 -8.06 -16.86
N ALA A 51 -1.87 -6.89 -16.89
CA ALA A 51 -0.42 -6.79 -17.05
C ALA A 51 0.35 -7.28 -15.81
N ILE A 52 -0.21 -7.16 -14.60
CA ILE A 52 0.36 -7.78 -13.39
C ILE A 52 0.27 -9.30 -13.47
N GLU A 53 -0.87 -9.85 -13.89
CA GLU A 53 -1.07 -11.29 -14.05
C GLU A 53 -0.10 -11.90 -15.07
N GLU A 54 0.08 -11.21 -16.20
CA GLU A 54 1.01 -11.59 -17.25
C GLU A 54 2.47 -11.57 -16.78
N ARG A 55 2.92 -10.47 -16.15
CA ARG A 55 4.27 -10.35 -15.57
C ARG A 55 4.53 -11.41 -14.49
N MET A 56 3.48 -11.86 -13.79
CA MET A 56 3.55 -12.92 -12.78
C MET A 56 3.35 -14.33 -13.34
N GLY A 57 3.28 -14.50 -14.67
CA GLY A 57 3.15 -15.80 -15.33
C GLY A 57 1.89 -16.57 -14.92
N GLY A 58 0.80 -15.85 -14.61
CA GLY A 58 -0.48 -16.39 -14.13
C GLY A 58 -0.49 -16.80 -12.64
N GLY A 59 0.60 -16.55 -11.91
CA GLY A 59 0.70 -16.91 -10.48
C GLY A 59 -0.06 -15.98 -9.53
N TYR A 60 -0.46 -14.80 -10.00
CA TYR A 60 -1.22 -13.82 -9.21
C TYR A 60 -1.83 -12.72 -10.08
N SER A 61 -3.10 -12.40 -9.84
CA SER A 61 -3.78 -11.23 -10.41
C SER A 61 -4.45 -10.45 -9.28
N PRO A 62 -4.19 -9.14 -9.12
CA PRO A 62 -4.85 -8.33 -8.10
C PRO A 62 -6.32 -8.09 -8.49
N SER A 63 -7.23 -8.17 -7.52
CA SER A 63 -8.65 -7.95 -7.78
C SER A 63 -8.99 -6.46 -7.96
N PRO A 64 -10.16 -6.13 -8.53
CA PRO A 64 -10.68 -4.76 -8.56
C PRO A 64 -10.68 -4.07 -7.19
N GLY A 65 -11.06 -4.80 -6.13
CA GLY A 65 -11.06 -4.31 -4.75
C GLY A 65 -9.68 -4.09 -4.14
N VAL A 66 -8.61 -4.34 -4.89
CA VAL A 66 -7.22 -4.07 -4.50
C VAL A 66 -6.62 -2.99 -5.42
N ILE A 67 -6.86 -3.06 -6.73
CA ILE A 67 -6.33 -2.08 -7.70
C ILE A 67 -6.99 -0.71 -7.56
N TYR A 68 -8.33 -0.61 -7.54
CA TYR A 68 -8.97 0.70 -7.53
C TYR A 68 -8.73 1.48 -6.24
N PRO A 69 -8.73 0.87 -5.05
CA PRO A 69 -8.29 1.56 -3.84
C PRO A 69 -6.81 1.99 -3.88
N THR A 70 -5.96 1.23 -4.58
CA THR A 70 -4.55 1.60 -4.79
C THR A 70 -4.44 2.82 -5.70
N LEU A 71 -5.20 2.86 -6.80
CA LEU A 71 -5.24 4.00 -7.72
C LEU A 71 -5.84 5.24 -7.05
N SER A 72 -6.93 5.10 -6.29
CA SER A 72 -7.51 6.20 -5.50
C SER A 72 -6.46 6.76 -4.55
N TRP A 73 -5.75 5.90 -3.81
CA TRP A 73 -4.71 6.36 -2.92
C TRP A 73 -3.58 7.08 -3.66
N LEU A 74 -3.14 6.58 -4.82
CA LEU A 74 -2.12 7.27 -5.63
C LEU A 74 -2.62 8.63 -6.15
N GLU A 75 -3.89 8.73 -6.53
CA GLU A 75 -4.57 9.97 -6.94
C GLU A 75 -4.66 10.96 -5.77
N ASP A 76 -5.14 10.51 -4.60
CA ASP A 76 -5.29 11.32 -3.40
C ASP A 76 -3.95 11.87 -2.91
N MET A 77 -2.88 11.08 -3.03
CA MET A 77 -1.52 11.50 -2.66
C MET A 77 -0.85 12.35 -3.75
N GLY A 78 -1.51 12.55 -4.88
CA GLY A 78 -1.01 13.34 -6.01
C GLY A 78 0.15 12.67 -6.74
N TYR A 79 0.31 11.35 -6.64
CA TYR A 79 1.33 10.56 -7.35
C TYR A 79 0.83 10.07 -8.72
N ALA A 80 -0.48 9.97 -8.90
CA ALA A 80 -1.12 9.66 -10.16
C ALA A 80 -2.23 10.67 -10.44
N GLU A 81 -2.56 10.89 -11.70
CA GLU A 81 -3.67 11.74 -12.11
C GLU A 81 -4.53 11.09 -13.19
N PRO A 82 -5.84 11.38 -13.21
CA PRO A 82 -6.72 10.82 -14.22
C PRO A 82 -6.62 11.56 -15.55
N VAL A 83 -6.25 10.85 -16.60
CA VAL A 83 -6.26 11.33 -17.98
C VAL A 83 -7.43 10.70 -18.74
N ARG A 84 -8.13 11.54 -19.52
CA ARG A 84 -9.23 11.09 -20.39
C ARG A 84 -8.68 10.82 -21.78
N GLU A 85 -8.64 9.55 -22.14
CA GLU A 85 -8.22 9.09 -23.45
C GLU A 85 -9.31 8.16 -24.01
N ALA A 86 -9.78 8.42 -25.24
CA ALA A 86 -10.82 7.63 -25.90
C ALA A 86 -12.08 7.34 -25.03
N GLY A 87 -12.49 8.30 -24.18
CA GLY A 87 -13.66 8.17 -23.31
C GLY A 87 -13.50 7.26 -22.09
N ARG A 88 -12.29 6.76 -21.81
CA ARG A 88 -12.00 5.91 -20.63
C ARG A 88 -11.07 6.64 -19.65
N LYS A 89 -11.33 6.52 -18.34
CA LYS A 89 -10.51 7.11 -17.26
C LYS A 89 -9.22 6.29 -17.11
N ARG A 90 -8.10 6.79 -17.63
CA ARG A 90 -6.77 6.20 -17.43
C ARG A 90 -6.02 7.00 -16.35
N TYR A 91 -4.99 6.40 -15.78
CA TYR A 91 -4.14 7.04 -14.79
C TYR A 91 -2.74 7.23 -15.37
N ALA A 92 -2.20 8.43 -15.25
CA ALA A 92 -0.83 8.77 -15.60
C ALA A 92 -0.04 9.10 -14.33
N ILE A 93 1.28 8.87 -14.34
CA ILE A 93 2.15 9.28 -13.24
C ILE A 93 2.31 10.81 -13.22
N THR A 94 2.33 11.41 -12.03
CA THR A 94 2.65 12.83 -11.88
C THR A 94 4.17 13.03 -11.68
N PRO A 95 4.66 14.27 -11.80
CA PRO A 95 6.02 14.60 -11.41
C PRO A 95 6.36 14.20 -9.95
N GLU A 96 5.41 14.35 -9.01
CA GLU A 96 5.56 13.89 -7.63
C GLU A 96 5.58 12.36 -7.52
N GLY A 97 4.76 11.67 -8.31
CA GLY A 97 4.74 10.21 -8.38
C GLY A 97 6.05 9.62 -8.88
N THR A 98 6.68 10.26 -9.88
CA THR A 98 7.99 9.84 -10.41
C THR A 98 9.05 9.89 -9.30
N ALA A 99 9.00 10.94 -8.49
CA ALA A 99 9.92 11.15 -7.38
C ALA A 99 9.68 10.13 -6.24
N PHE A 100 8.42 9.88 -5.90
CA PHE A 100 8.03 8.83 -4.95
C PHE A 100 8.42 7.42 -5.42
N LEU A 101 8.30 7.13 -6.73
CA LEU A 101 8.71 5.85 -7.31
C LEU A 101 10.23 5.64 -7.19
N ALA A 102 11.03 6.68 -7.41
CA ALA A 102 12.49 6.63 -7.24
C ALA A 102 12.93 6.41 -5.78
N ALA A 103 12.18 6.94 -4.81
CA ALA A 103 12.46 6.78 -3.38
C ALA A 103 11.85 5.50 -2.75
N SER A 104 10.99 4.78 -3.48
CA SER A 104 10.30 3.60 -2.97
C SER A 104 11.23 2.38 -2.91
N LYS A 105 10.97 1.47 -1.96
CA LYS A 105 11.67 0.17 -1.89
C LYS A 105 11.62 -0.51 -3.27
N PRO A 106 12.74 -1.09 -3.73
CA PRO A 106 12.82 -1.55 -5.10
C PRO A 106 11.80 -2.64 -5.35
N VAL A 107 11.03 -2.46 -6.42
CA VAL A 107 10.00 -3.39 -6.86
C VAL A 107 10.60 -4.81 -6.97
N PRO A 108 9.89 -5.87 -6.54
CA PRO A 108 10.36 -7.24 -6.68
C PRO A 108 10.84 -7.52 -8.10
N PRO A 109 11.93 -8.32 -8.28
CA PRO A 109 12.57 -8.52 -9.58
C PRO A 109 11.62 -8.97 -10.70
N ALA A 110 10.50 -9.62 -10.38
CA ALA A 110 9.44 -10.00 -11.33
C ALA A 110 8.76 -8.80 -12.05
N PHE A 111 8.97 -7.56 -11.60
CA PHE A 111 8.35 -6.35 -12.15
C PHE A 111 9.37 -5.28 -12.58
N ARG A 112 10.67 -5.59 -12.54
CA ARG A 112 11.72 -4.60 -12.81
C ARG A 112 11.88 -4.21 -14.28
N ASP A 113 11.22 -4.90 -15.19
CA ASP A 113 11.49 -4.70 -16.62
C ASP A 113 10.50 -3.73 -17.25
N ALA A 114 10.86 -2.44 -17.19
CA ALA A 114 10.63 -1.44 -18.25
C ALA A 114 11.49 -0.16 -18.12
N ALA A 115 12.60 -0.18 -17.36
CA ALA A 115 13.56 0.92 -17.39
C ALA A 115 14.97 0.32 -17.18
N GLY A 116 15.76 0.34 -18.25
CA GLY A 116 16.96 -0.46 -18.41
C GLY A 116 18.04 -0.29 -17.33
N GLY A 117 18.79 -1.37 -17.13
CA GLY A 117 20.05 -1.38 -16.38
C GLY A 117 20.37 -2.77 -15.85
N HIS A 118 21.33 -3.46 -16.47
CA HIS A 118 21.89 -4.72 -15.97
C HIS A 118 22.48 -4.51 -14.56
N GLY A 119 21.73 -4.90 -13.53
CA GLY A 119 22.18 -4.92 -12.14
C GLY A 119 22.38 -6.37 -11.67
N ASP A 120 23.61 -6.68 -11.30
CA ASP A 120 24.20 -7.98 -10.95
C ASP A 120 23.34 -8.92 -10.07
N ARG A 121 22.36 -9.60 -10.67
CA ARG A 121 21.81 -10.86 -10.16
C ARG A 121 22.29 -11.94 -11.12
N ARG A 122 23.27 -12.73 -10.69
CA ARG A 122 23.62 -13.97 -11.39
C ARG A 122 22.32 -14.76 -11.53
N PRO A 123 21.86 -15.07 -12.76
CA PRO A 123 20.70 -15.93 -12.92
C PRO A 123 20.99 -17.24 -12.18
N PRO A 124 19.95 -17.90 -11.60
CA PRO A 124 20.14 -19.22 -11.02
C PRO A 124 20.84 -20.10 -12.06
N ALA A 125 21.80 -20.90 -11.60
CA ALA A 125 22.58 -21.76 -12.45
C ALA A 125 21.63 -22.55 -13.38
N PRO A 126 21.99 -22.78 -14.65
CA PRO A 126 21.12 -23.45 -15.62
C PRO A 126 20.42 -24.70 -15.07
N GLU A 127 21.13 -25.46 -14.22
CA GLU A 127 20.68 -26.66 -13.52
C GLU A 127 19.51 -26.38 -12.56
N VAL A 128 19.57 -25.27 -11.82
CA VAL A 128 18.48 -24.85 -10.91
C VAL A 128 17.25 -24.41 -11.70
N ARG A 129 17.45 -23.77 -12.86
CA ARG A 129 16.37 -23.32 -13.73
C ARG A 129 15.65 -24.50 -14.40
N GLU A 130 16.42 -25.48 -14.86
CA GLU A 130 15.91 -26.73 -15.43
C GLU A 130 15.09 -27.50 -14.39
N ALA A 131 15.62 -27.69 -13.18
CA ALA A 131 14.91 -28.36 -12.09
C ALA A 131 13.58 -27.67 -11.72
N MET A 132 13.54 -26.33 -11.71
CA MET A 132 12.30 -25.57 -11.51
C MET A 132 11.32 -25.72 -12.69
N GLY A 133 11.83 -25.84 -13.92
CA GLY A 133 11.06 -26.14 -15.12
C GLY A 133 10.39 -27.52 -15.04
N ASP A 134 11.14 -28.53 -14.62
CA ASP A 134 10.65 -29.90 -14.45
C ASP A 134 9.57 -29.99 -13.36
N LEU A 135 9.80 -29.33 -12.22
CA LEU A 135 8.80 -29.24 -11.16
C LEU A 135 7.50 -28.60 -11.66
N LYS A 136 7.59 -27.48 -12.37
CA LYS A 136 6.43 -26.80 -12.95
C LYS A 136 5.69 -27.70 -13.96
N HIS A 137 6.44 -28.42 -14.79
CA HIS A 137 5.86 -29.33 -15.78
C HIS A 137 5.19 -30.54 -15.12
N ALA A 138 5.79 -31.11 -14.07
CA ALA A 138 5.21 -32.21 -13.29
C ALA A 138 3.91 -31.79 -12.59
N LEU A 139 3.88 -30.62 -11.95
CA LEU A 139 2.68 -30.08 -11.29
C LEU A 139 1.55 -29.85 -12.31
N ARG A 140 1.87 -29.25 -13.46
CA ARG A 140 0.89 -29.04 -14.54
C ARG A 140 0.31 -30.36 -15.04
N ARG A 141 1.13 -31.38 -15.29
CA ARG A 141 0.64 -32.70 -15.72
C ARG A 141 -0.22 -33.36 -14.66
N ARG A 142 0.18 -33.30 -13.39
CA ARG A 142 -0.55 -33.92 -12.27
C ARG A 142 -1.92 -33.29 -12.04
N PHE A 143 -2.03 -31.97 -12.23
CA PHE A 143 -3.26 -31.21 -11.98
C PHE A 143 -4.07 -30.88 -13.24
N ALA A 144 -3.63 -31.33 -14.42
CA ALA A 144 -4.37 -31.15 -15.67
C ALA A 144 -5.68 -31.97 -15.72
N ALA A 145 -5.79 -33.03 -14.92
CA ALA A 145 -6.93 -33.96 -14.94
C ALA A 145 -8.11 -33.54 -14.04
N GLY A 146 -8.01 -32.43 -13.30
CA GLY A 146 -9.07 -31.95 -12.41
C GLY A 146 -8.55 -31.37 -11.09
N VAL A 147 -9.47 -30.93 -10.23
CA VAL A 147 -9.13 -30.43 -8.88
C VAL A 147 -8.58 -31.61 -8.06
N PRO A 148 -7.31 -31.57 -7.65
CA PRO A 148 -6.74 -32.61 -6.80
C PRO A 148 -7.47 -32.69 -5.45
N ASP A 149 -7.55 -33.89 -4.90
CA ASP A 149 -8.09 -34.07 -3.56
C ASP A 149 -7.21 -33.33 -2.52
N PRO A 150 -7.81 -32.92 -1.38
CA PRO A 150 -7.10 -32.14 -0.36
C PRO A 150 -5.84 -32.82 0.20
N GLU A 151 -5.79 -34.15 0.23
CA GLU A 151 -4.65 -34.93 0.73
C GLU A 151 -3.49 -34.87 -0.26
N THR A 152 -3.76 -34.99 -1.57
CA THR A 152 -2.78 -34.78 -2.64
C THR A 152 -2.24 -33.33 -2.62
N ILE A 153 -3.09 -32.33 -2.41
CA ILE A 153 -2.66 -30.93 -2.30
C ILE A 153 -1.70 -30.75 -1.13
N GLU A 154 -2.06 -31.26 0.05
CA GLU A 154 -1.24 -31.10 1.26
C GLU A 154 0.10 -31.84 1.11
N THR A 155 0.09 -33.03 0.52
CA THR A 155 1.30 -33.81 0.24
C THR A 155 2.25 -33.06 -0.69
N VAL A 156 1.74 -32.50 -1.79
CA VAL A 156 2.55 -31.72 -2.75
C VAL A 156 3.06 -30.43 -2.12
N ALA A 157 2.23 -29.72 -1.36
CA ALA A 157 2.63 -28.51 -0.65
C ALA A 157 3.67 -28.78 0.45
N ALA A 158 3.57 -29.92 1.15
CA ALA A 158 4.55 -30.36 2.12
C ALA A 158 5.91 -30.64 1.47
N ALA A 159 5.93 -31.31 0.32
CA ALA A 159 7.14 -31.59 -0.44
C ALA A 159 7.84 -30.30 -0.92
N ILE A 160 7.09 -29.33 -1.47
CA ILE A 160 7.65 -28.04 -1.90
C ILE A 160 8.19 -27.24 -0.71
N ARG A 161 7.46 -27.20 0.42
CA ARG A 161 7.92 -26.52 1.64
C ARG A 161 9.17 -27.18 2.23
N ALA A 162 9.28 -28.51 2.15
CA ALA A 162 10.47 -29.23 2.57
C ALA A 162 11.68 -28.89 1.69
N ALA A 163 11.50 -28.85 0.36
CA ALA A 163 12.54 -28.41 -0.57
C ALA A 163 12.99 -26.96 -0.29
N ALA A 164 12.05 -26.05 -0.04
CA ALA A 164 12.36 -24.65 0.29
C ALA A 164 13.17 -24.53 1.59
N ARG A 165 12.77 -25.22 2.66
CA ARG A 165 13.53 -25.23 3.94
C ARG A 165 14.94 -25.76 3.76
N ASN A 166 15.12 -26.79 2.94
CA ASN A 166 16.44 -27.33 2.68
C ASN A 166 17.34 -26.32 1.97
N VAL A 167 16.80 -25.52 1.04
CA VAL A 167 17.52 -24.41 0.40
C VAL A 167 17.84 -23.30 1.39
N GLU A 168 16.89 -22.91 2.24
CA GLU A 168 17.11 -21.87 3.28
C GLU A 168 18.16 -22.28 4.33
N ASN A 169 18.16 -23.56 4.72
CA ASN A 169 19.12 -24.13 5.67
C ASN A 169 20.54 -24.25 5.09
N THR A 170 20.71 -24.15 3.77
CA THR A 170 22.06 -24.04 3.18
C THR A 170 22.68 -22.65 3.31
N MET A 171 21.95 -21.65 3.83
CA MET A 171 22.37 -20.23 3.79
C MET A 171 22.38 -19.46 5.12
N THR A 172 22.21 -20.06 6.31
CA THR A 172 22.02 -19.25 7.54
C THR A 172 23.15 -19.35 8.58
N ASP A 173 23.78 -18.21 8.89
CA ASP A 173 24.45 -17.88 10.15
C ASP A 173 23.94 -16.51 10.70
N ALA A 174 23.93 -16.38 12.03
CA ALA A 174 23.82 -15.20 12.92
C ALA A 174 22.51 -14.35 12.95
N THR A 175 21.72 -14.34 14.07
CA THR A 175 21.77 -13.43 15.28
C THR A 175 21.02 -12.09 15.07
N THR A 176 20.21 -11.46 15.96
CA THR A 176 19.67 -11.65 17.32
C THR A 176 18.71 -10.48 17.68
N ARG A 177 17.72 -10.75 18.57
CA ARG A 177 16.96 -9.93 19.58
C ARG A 177 16.66 -8.42 19.40
N THR A 178 15.42 -7.92 19.64
CA THR A 178 14.70 -7.56 20.93
C THR A 178 15.30 -6.29 21.61
N VAL A 179 14.58 -5.29 22.16
CA VAL A 179 13.69 -5.25 23.37
C VAL A 179 12.83 -3.92 23.43
N PRO A 180 12.11 -3.51 24.51
CA PRO A 180 10.66 -3.26 24.52
C PRO A 180 10.22 -1.82 24.92
N GLU A 181 8.92 -1.58 24.94
CA GLU A 181 8.23 -0.32 25.28
C GLU A 181 7.55 -0.44 26.66
N THR A 182 7.78 0.53 27.55
CA THR A 182 7.05 0.70 28.83
C THR A 182 6.57 2.14 28.91
N ALA A 183 5.27 2.34 29.13
CA ALA A 183 4.60 3.62 29.29
C ALA A 183 3.88 3.68 30.65
N GLU A 184 3.94 4.82 31.34
CA GLU A 184 2.98 5.42 32.31
C GLU A 184 3.52 6.82 32.76
N PRO A 185 2.70 7.81 33.22
CA PRO A 185 1.26 8.05 33.05
C PRO A 185 0.94 9.46 32.48
N ALA A 186 -0.36 9.70 32.25
CA ALA A 186 -0.95 10.84 31.55
C ALA A 186 -0.86 12.20 32.30
N GLY A 187 -0.21 13.18 31.68
CA GLY A 187 -0.27 14.60 32.04
C GLY A 187 -1.37 15.35 31.30
N ALA A 188 -1.78 16.51 31.83
CA ALA A 188 -2.77 17.40 31.21
C ALA A 188 -2.39 17.77 29.77
N ALA A 189 -3.38 17.84 28.86
CA ALA A 189 -3.15 18.10 27.45
C ALA A 189 -2.42 19.43 27.23
N ILE A 190 -1.31 19.36 26.49
CA ILE A 190 -0.51 20.51 26.05
C ILE A 190 -0.80 20.81 24.59
N ARG A 191 -0.56 22.07 24.20
CA ARG A 191 -0.73 22.54 22.81
C ARG A 191 0.58 23.01 22.23
N GLU A 192 0.81 22.67 20.97
CA GLU A 192 1.96 23.11 20.21
C GLU A 192 1.53 23.62 18.84
N LEU A 193 2.18 24.68 18.38
CA LEU A 193 1.98 25.29 17.07
C LEU A 193 3.28 25.18 16.27
N ALA A 194 3.18 24.71 15.03
CA ALA A 194 4.22 24.85 14.02
C ALA A 194 3.70 25.66 12.84
N GLU A 195 4.57 26.51 12.31
CA GLU A 195 4.35 27.19 11.03
C GLU A 195 5.39 26.67 10.02
N VAL A 196 4.89 26.10 8.93
CA VAL A 196 5.69 25.51 7.86
C VAL A 196 5.59 26.40 6.65
N ARG A 197 6.69 27.02 6.22
CA ARG A 197 6.71 27.83 5.00
C ARG A 197 6.58 26.92 3.78
N THR A 198 5.58 27.17 2.95
CA THR A 198 5.33 26.46 1.70
C THR A 198 4.28 27.18 0.87
N ALA A 199 4.47 27.24 -0.45
CA ALA A 199 3.47 27.72 -1.40
C ALA A 199 2.34 26.69 -1.66
N HIS A 200 2.44 25.50 -1.07
CA HIS A 200 1.54 24.36 -1.31
C HIS A 200 0.70 23.99 -0.09
N ALA A 201 0.49 24.93 0.84
CA ALA A 201 -0.18 24.69 2.12
C ALA A 201 -1.56 24.01 1.97
N ALA A 202 -2.43 24.53 1.09
CA ALA A 202 -3.77 23.97 0.86
C ALA A 202 -3.72 22.55 0.28
N ARG A 203 -2.75 22.28 -0.60
CA ARG A 203 -2.52 20.94 -1.16
C ARG A 203 -2.08 19.97 -0.07
N TYR A 204 -1.09 20.31 0.74
CA TYR A 204 -0.59 19.43 1.80
C TYR A 204 -1.61 19.18 2.90
N LEU A 205 -2.38 20.21 3.29
CA LEU A 205 -3.53 20.07 4.18
C LEU A 205 -4.53 19.07 3.61
N GLY A 206 -4.98 19.27 2.37
CA GLY A 206 -5.95 18.39 1.72
C GLY A 206 -5.44 16.95 1.60
N GLN A 207 -4.17 16.75 1.24
CA GLN A 207 -3.55 15.42 1.16
C GLN A 207 -3.50 14.73 2.53
N LEU A 208 -3.12 15.45 3.59
CA LEU A 208 -3.07 14.93 4.95
C LEU A 208 -4.46 14.56 5.47
N CYS A 209 -5.46 15.44 5.32
CA CYS A 209 -6.83 15.18 5.73
C CYS A 209 -7.44 13.99 4.97
N LYS A 210 -7.31 13.93 3.64
CA LYS A 210 -7.78 12.79 2.84
C LYS A 210 -7.11 11.48 3.23
N HIS A 211 -5.79 11.50 3.46
CA HIS A 211 -5.04 10.33 3.90
C HIS A 211 -5.63 9.70 5.17
N PHE A 212 -5.96 10.53 6.15
CA PHE A 212 -6.48 10.07 7.44
C PHE A 212 -7.98 9.81 7.44
N ALA A 213 -8.77 10.51 6.62
CA ALA A 213 -10.21 10.30 6.48
C ALA A 213 -10.57 8.84 6.13
N HIS A 214 -9.66 8.12 5.44
CA HIS A 214 -9.86 6.71 5.08
C HIS A 214 -9.83 5.76 6.30
N LYS A 215 -9.22 6.18 7.42
CA LYS A 215 -9.11 5.37 8.65
C LYS A 215 -9.80 6.02 9.85
N ILE A 216 -10.00 7.33 9.81
CA ILE A 216 -10.57 8.14 10.87
C ILE A 216 -11.79 8.86 10.28
N PRO A 217 -13.01 8.33 10.49
CA PRO A 217 -14.22 8.91 9.89
C PRO A 217 -14.55 10.31 10.38
N ALA A 218 -14.02 10.71 11.53
CA ALA A 218 -14.25 12.01 12.17
C ALA A 218 -13.31 13.12 11.68
N VAL A 219 -12.53 12.88 10.62
CA VAL A 219 -11.73 13.94 9.98
C VAL A 219 -12.67 14.91 9.28
N ASP A 220 -12.57 16.18 9.66
CA ASP A 220 -13.30 17.28 9.03
C ASP A 220 -12.30 18.18 8.31
N TYR A 221 -12.59 18.58 7.07
CA TYR A 221 -11.70 19.46 6.32
C TYR A 221 -12.43 20.24 5.23
N ALA A 222 -11.96 21.46 5.02
CA ALA A 222 -12.33 22.38 3.97
C ALA A 222 -11.09 22.70 3.10
N GLU A 223 -11.22 23.67 2.20
CA GLU A 223 -10.14 24.06 1.29
C GLU A 223 -8.92 24.64 2.03
N THR A 224 -9.14 25.38 3.12
CA THR A 224 -8.09 26.10 3.86
C THR A 224 -7.96 25.71 5.32
N SER A 225 -8.77 24.77 5.81
CA SER A 225 -8.73 24.31 7.22
C SER A 225 -9.01 22.82 7.33
N GLY A 226 -8.48 22.16 8.35
CA GLY A 226 -8.71 20.75 8.59
C GLY A 226 -8.48 20.35 10.05
N THR A 227 -9.27 19.40 10.54
CA THR A 227 -9.16 18.85 11.89
C THR A 227 -9.11 17.33 11.81
N ILE A 228 -8.08 16.73 12.42
CA ILE A 228 -7.85 15.30 12.42
C ILE A 228 -7.81 14.82 13.88
N PRO A 229 -8.85 14.10 14.35
CA PRO A 229 -8.88 13.53 15.69
C PRO A 229 -8.16 12.16 15.70
N PHE A 230 -6.93 12.14 16.22
CA PHE A 230 -6.19 10.91 16.47
C PHE A 230 -6.54 10.33 17.84
N ALA A 231 -6.26 9.04 18.03
CA ALA A 231 -6.34 8.42 19.36
C ALA A 231 -5.37 9.08 20.37
N ALA A 232 -4.24 9.61 19.88
CA ALA A 232 -3.19 10.25 20.66
C ALA A 232 -3.45 11.75 20.94
N GLY A 233 -4.41 12.38 20.26
CA GLY A 233 -4.65 13.83 20.34
C GLY A 233 -5.32 14.40 19.10
N THR A 234 -5.40 15.71 18.97
CA THR A 234 -6.02 16.40 17.83
C THR A 234 -4.99 17.20 17.06
N ALA A 235 -5.02 17.13 15.73
CA ALA A 235 -4.28 18.05 14.87
C ALA A 235 -5.25 18.99 14.14
N ARG A 236 -5.02 20.29 14.23
CA ARG A 236 -5.70 21.34 13.49
C ARG A 236 -4.72 21.95 12.49
N LEU A 237 -5.19 22.14 11.26
CA LEU A 237 -4.42 22.61 10.13
C LEU A 237 -5.10 23.85 9.55
N ALA A 238 -4.31 24.86 9.21
CA ALA A 238 -4.78 26.04 8.50
C ALA A 238 -3.80 26.39 7.38
N ALA A 239 -4.29 26.42 6.15
CA ALA A 239 -3.51 26.76 4.97
C ALA A 239 -3.61 28.25 4.66
N GLY A 240 -2.47 28.94 4.68
CA GLY A 240 -2.29 30.28 4.14
C GLY A 240 -1.63 30.26 2.76
N PRO A 241 -1.41 31.44 2.14
CA PRO A 241 -0.82 31.54 0.81
C PRO A 241 0.65 31.10 0.75
N GLU A 242 1.41 31.27 1.83
CA GLU A 242 2.85 30.93 1.89
C GLU A 242 3.23 30.09 3.11
N ALA A 243 2.25 29.67 3.91
CA ALA A 243 2.50 28.88 5.11
C ALA A 243 1.35 27.94 5.44
N LEU A 244 1.70 26.75 5.94
CA LEU A 244 0.80 25.81 6.58
C LEU A 244 0.99 25.91 8.10
N ARG A 245 -0.06 26.31 8.82
CA ARG A 245 -0.08 26.28 10.29
C ARG A 245 -0.63 24.96 10.78
N ILE A 246 0.03 24.40 11.78
CA ILE A 246 -0.27 23.09 12.37
C ILE A 246 -0.34 23.28 13.88
N GLU A 247 -1.51 23.08 14.46
CA GLU A 247 -1.71 23.08 15.90
C GLU A 247 -1.99 21.65 16.38
N LEU A 248 -1.21 21.17 17.33
CA LEU A 248 -1.38 19.86 17.95
C LEU A 248 -1.83 20.02 19.39
N GLU A 249 -2.77 19.18 19.81
CA GLU A 249 -3.26 19.10 21.19
C GLU A 249 -3.23 17.64 21.64
N ALA A 250 -2.39 17.31 22.61
CA ALA A 250 -2.20 15.96 23.10
C ALA A 250 -1.69 15.94 24.55
N ALA A 251 -1.80 14.79 25.22
CA ALA A 251 -1.09 14.59 26.49
C ALA A 251 0.44 14.65 26.25
N PRO A 252 1.26 15.12 27.21
CA PRO A 252 2.71 15.26 27.03
C PRO A 252 3.40 13.96 26.58
N ALA A 253 2.94 12.82 27.10
CA ALA A 253 3.44 11.49 26.75
C ALA A 253 3.15 11.08 25.29
N GLU A 254 2.09 11.61 24.68
CA GLU A 254 1.67 11.28 23.31
C GLU A 254 2.07 12.36 22.29
N MET A 255 2.52 13.55 22.75
CA MET A 255 2.83 14.69 21.88
C MET A 255 3.93 14.36 20.87
N GLU A 256 5.02 13.72 21.30
CA GLU A 256 6.11 13.33 20.40
C GLU A 256 5.63 12.37 19.30
N ARG A 257 4.79 11.40 19.67
CA ARG A 257 4.19 10.46 18.72
C ARG A 257 3.26 11.14 17.74
N LEU A 258 2.40 12.05 18.21
CA LEU A 258 1.50 12.81 17.35
C LEU A 258 2.30 13.70 16.36
N ARG A 259 3.35 14.34 16.86
CA ARG A 259 4.28 15.14 16.05
C ARG A 259 4.95 14.30 14.97
N ASP A 260 5.54 13.15 15.33
CA ASP A 260 6.15 12.22 14.36
C ASP A 260 5.15 11.78 13.29
N VAL A 261 3.93 11.43 13.70
CA VAL A 261 2.88 11.03 12.76
C VAL A 261 2.60 12.15 11.76
N VAL A 262 2.38 13.38 12.20
CA VAL A 262 2.06 14.50 11.32
C VAL A 262 3.24 14.86 10.41
N VAL A 263 4.44 15.02 10.99
CA VAL A 263 5.68 15.37 10.27
C VAL A 263 6.01 14.31 9.22
N ARG A 264 6.02 13.03 9.57
CA ARG A 264 6.34 11.94 8.64
C ARG A 264 5.41 11.93 7.42
N HIS A 265 4.13 12.23 7.61
CA HIS A 265 3.18 12.26 6.50
C HIS A 265 3.36 13.52 5.65
N LEU A 266 3.56 14.69 6.27
CA LEU A 266 3.81 15.94 5.54
C LEU A 266 5.11 15.90 4.74
N VAL A 267 6.21 15.45 5.33
CA VAL A 267 7.50 15.27 4.62
C VAL A 267 7.35 14.28 3.47
N ARG A 268 6.56 13.21 3.65
CA ARG A 268 6.28 12.25 2.57
C ARG A 268 5.48 12.87 1.42
N PHE A 269 4.64 13.87 1.69
CA PHE A 269 3.88 14.58 0.66
C PHE A 269 4.70 15.67 -0.02
N ALA A 270 5.59 16.32 0.72
CA ALA A 270 6.47 17.38 0.26
C ALA A 270 7.84 16.85 -0.21
N PHE A 271 7.88 15.74 -0.96
CA PHE A 271 9.14 15.11 -1.39
C PHE A 271 10.10 16.04 -2.19
N ARG A 272 9.58 17.16 -2.73
CA ARG A 272 10.33 18.15 -3.52
C ARG A 272 10.68 19.42 -2.75
N GLU A 273 10.21 19.56 -1.52
CA GLU A 273 10.38 20.76 -0.70
C GLU A 273 10.86 20.33 0.69
N GLU A 274 11.94 20.95 1.16
CA GLU A 274 12.43 20.71 2.50
C GLU A 274 11.57 21.51 3.49
N LEU A 275 10.65 20.83 4.16
CA LEU A 275 9.76 21.45 5.12
C LEU A 275 10.48 21.66 6.46
N ALA A 276 10.58 22.91 6.89
CA ALA A 276 11.02 23.27 8.23
C ALA A 276 9.81 23.36 9.17
N PHE A 277 9.90 22.69 10.32
CA PHE A 277 8.84 22.66 11.33
C PHE A 277 9.33 23.34 12.61
N ASP A 278 9.00 24.63 12.77
CA ASP A 278 9.33 25.40 13.96
C ASP A 278 8.23 25.26 15.03
N TRP A 279 8.31 24.21 15.84
CA TRP A 279 7.37 23.93 16.92
C TRP A 279 7.55 24.89 18.10
N ARG A 280 6.45 25.46 18.57
CA ARG A 280 6.40 26.35 19.75
C ARG A 280 5.22 25.98 20.64
N PRO A 281 5.31 26.20 21.96
CA PRO A 281 4.14 26.13 22.83
C PRO A 281 3.07 27.11 22.34
N ALA A 282 1.82 26.65 22.25
CA ALA A 282 0.67 27.44 21.82
C ALA A 282 -0.11 28.01 23.00
#